data_AF-A0A353RCD6-F1
#
_entry.id   AF-A0A353RCD6-F1
#
_cell.length_a   1.000
_cell.length_b   1.000
_cell.length_c   1.000
_cell.angle_alpha   90.00
_cell.angle_beta   90.00
_cell.angle_gamma   90.00
#
_symmetry.space_group_name_H-M   'P 1'
#
loop_
_entity.id
_entity.type
_entity.pdbx_description
1 polymer ?
#
loop_
_entity_poly.entity_id
_entity_poly.type
_entity_poly.pdbx_seq_one_letter_code
_entity_poly.pdbx_strand_id
1 'polypeptide(L)'
;MPPYGRLPDFLAQELVLLTRISDLTKEIEVQSRQREIRLEDLPERRQVYIDRLKKCRRAAARAAEELPQEQKARAEAILAGNFAGPPRGKEESGLVQTAEKCRAVLRAALAADSEARKKIRAECGRLRARIRAARENAQ
;
A
#
# COMPACT_ATOMS: atom_id res chain seq x y z
N MET A 1 29.84 3.45 11.12
CA MET A 1 28.59 3.74 10.38
C MET A 1 27.72 2.50 10.35
N PRO A 2 26.40 2.62 10.47
CA PRO A 2 25.49 1.48 10.26
C PRO A 2 25.65 0.94 8.82
N PRO A 3 25.77 -0.39 8.62
CA PRO A 3 25.99 -1.03 7.32
C PRO A 3 24.94 -0.69 6.25
N TYR A 4 23.73 -0.29 6.62
CA TYR A 4 22.67 0.07 5.67
C TYR A 4 22.28 1.56 5.73
N GLY A 5 23.12 2.40 6.36
CA GLY A 5 22.91 3.84 6.41
C GLY A 5 21.52 4.21 6.95
N ARG A 6 20.74 4.92 6.13
CA ARG A 6 19.38 5.40 6.47
C ARG A 6 18.26 4.47 6.01
N LEU A 7 18.60 3.32 5.41
CA LEU A 7 17.60 2.39 4.91
C LEU A 7 16.62 1.88 5.98
N PRO A 8 17.04 1.61 7.24
CA PRO A 8 16.10 1.24 8.30
C PRO A 8 15.02 2.29 8.54
N ASP A 9 15.37 3.57 8.51
CA ASP A 9 14.43 4.68 8.73
C ASP A 9 13.38 4.74 7.62
N PHE A 10 13.79 4.57 6.37
CA PHE A 10 12.87 4.57 5.23
C PHE A 10 11.92 3.36 5.24
N LEU A 11 12.40 2.18 5.64
CA LEU A 11 11.54 1.01 5.77
C LEU A 11 10.55 1.13 6.93
N ALA A 12 10.98 1.71 8.06
CA ALA A 12 10.09 2.03 9.17
C ALA A 12 9.00 3.03 8.74
N GLN A 13 9.38 4.09 8.01
CA GLN A 13 8.44 5.07 7.46
C GLN A 13 7.50 4.45 6.43
N GLU A 14 8.00 3.55 5.57
CA GLU A 14 7.17 2.80 4.61
C GLU A 14 6.10 1.97 5.34
N LEU A 15 6.47 1.28 6.43
CA LEU A 15 5.52 0.51 7.23
C LEU A 15 4.41 1.41 7.79
N VAL A 16 4.76 2.55 8.36
CA VAL A 16 3.77 3.53 8.88
C VAL A 16 2.82 3.99 7.77
N LEU A 17 3.35 4.34 6.59
CA LEU A 17 2.55 4.79 5.46
C LEU A 17 1.63 3.68 4.93
N LEU A 18 2.12 2.45 4.82
CA LEU A 18 1.33 1.29 4.41
C LEU A 18 0.22 0.98 5.41
N THR A 19 0.48 1.07 6.72
CA THR A 19 -0.55 0.91 7.74
C THR A 19 -1.65 1.94 7.58
N ARG A 20 -1.32 3.22 7.39
CA ARG A 20 -2.34 4.27 7.14
C ARG A 20 -3.15 4.03 5.85
N ILE A 21 -2.50 3.55 4.78
CA ILE A 21 -3.20 3.17 3.54
C ILE A 21 -4.14 1.99 3.79
N SER A 22 -3.70 1.01 4.57
CA SER A 22 -4.48 -0.17 4.93
C SER A 22 -5.72 0.20 5.76
N ASP A 23 -5.56 1.06 6.77
CA ASP A 23 -6.64 1.55 7.62
C ASP A 23 -7.72 2.24 6.78
N LEU A 24 -7.33 3.22 5.94
CA LEU A 24 -8.25 3.91 5.05
C LEU A 24 -8.90 2.98 4.02
N THR A 25 -8.16 1.99 3.53
CA THR A 25 -8.72 1.01 2.59
C THR A 25 -9.75 0.12 3.28
N LYS A 26 -9.53 -0.25 4.54
CA LYS A 26 -10.49 -1.00 5.34
C LYS A 26 -11.72 -0.17 5.67
N GLU A 27 -11.57 1.12 5.95
CA GLU A 27 -12.70 2.05 6.12
C GLU A 27 -13.53 2.12 4.82
N ILE A 28 -12.89 2.31 3.66
CA ILE A 28 -13.56 2.28 2.35
C ILE A 28 -14.29 0.94 2.13
N GLU A 29 -13.64 -0.17 2.49
CA GLU A 29 -14.23 -1.50 2.38
C GLU A 29 -15.50 -1.62 3.23
N VAL A 30 -15.47 -1.17 4.48
CA VAL A 30 -16.63 -1.14 5.38
C VAL A 30 -17.74 -0.26 4.81
N GLN A 31 -17.41 0.95 4.35
CA GLN A 31 -18.39 1.88 3.77
C GLN A 31 -19.01 1.32 2.49
N SER A 32 -18.26 0.57 1.69
CA SER A 32 -18.77 -0.07 0.47
C SER A 32 -19.80 -1.18 0.73
N ARG A 33 -19.94 -1.65 1.98
CA ARG A 33 -20.95 -2.63 2.39
C ARG A 33 -22.27 -2.00 2.82
N GLN A 34 -22.28 -0.69 3.05
CA GLN A 34 -23.46 0.00 3.52
C GLN A 34 -24.53 0.05 2.44
N ARG A 35 -25.80 0.11 2.85
CA ARG A 35 -26.95 0.19 1.92
C ARG A 35 -26.86 1.41 1.00
N GLU A 36 -26.36 2.51 1.53
CA GLU A 36 -26.01 3.71 0.77
C GLU A 36 -24.51 3.92 0.91
N ILE A 37 -23.77 3.78 -0.19
CA ILE A 37 -22.31 3.92 -0.19
C ILE A 37 -21.96 5.41 -0.09
N ARG A 38 -21.35 5.80 1.03
CA ARG A 38 -20.80 7.14 1.26
C ARG A 38 -19.31 7.02 1.58
N LEU A 39 -18.47 7.41 0.63
CA LEU A 39 -17.01 7.32 0.76
C LEU A 39 -16.36 8.62 1.26
N GLU A 40 -17.10 9.73 1.23
CA GLU A 40 -16.63 11.05 1.64
C GLU A 40 -15.26 11.37 1.03
N ASP A 41 -14.29 11.80 1.85
CA ASP A 41 -12.91 12.14 1.44
C ASP A 41 -11.91 10.99 1.61
N LEU A 42 -12.38 9.77 1.91
CA LEU A 42 -11.50 8.62 2.15
C LEU A 42 -10.59 8.32 0.94
N PRO A 43 -11.07 8.34 -0.32
CA PRO A 43 -10.20 8.12 -1.48
C PRO A 43 -9.07 9.16 -1.58
N GLU A 44 -9.37 10.44 -1.36
CA GLU A 44 -8.45 11.57 -1.44
C GLU A 44 -7.42 11.48 -0.31
N ARG A 45 -7.87 11.24 0.92
CA ARG A 45 -6.97 11.02 2.08
C ARG A 45 -6.02 9.85 1.84
N ARG A 46 -6.53 8.75 1.29
CA ARG A 46 -5.70 7.58 0.94
C ARG A 46 -4.66 7.92 -0.13
N GLN A 47 -5.04 8.71 -1.12
CA GLN A 47 -4.15 9.14 -2.20
C GLN A 47 -2.94 9.95 -1.67
N VAL A 48 -3.15 10.82 -0.67
CA VAL A 48 -2.06 11.55 -0.01
C VAL A 48 -1.00 10.61 0.57
N TYR A 49 -1.41 9.54 1.25
CA TYR A 49 -0.47 8.56 1.80
C TYR A 49 0.21 7.71 0.72
N ILE A 50 -0.49 7.37 -0.35
CA ILE A 50 0.11 6.68 -1.51
C ILE A 50 1.22 7.53 -2.13
N ASP A 51 1.02 8.84 -2.29
CA ASP A 51 2.03 9.70 -2.88
C ASP A 51 3.22 9.94 -1.95
N ARG A 52 2.99 9.97 -0.63
CA ARG A 52 4.06 9.93 0.38
C ARG A 52 4.83 8.61 0.34
N LEU A 53 4.16 7.48 0.17
CA LEU A 53 4.78 6.16 0.04
C LEU A 53 5.69 6.10 -1.19
N LYS A 54 5.23 6.60 -2.35
CA LYS A 54 6.05 6.69 -3.56
C LYS A 54 7.31 7.53 -3.34
N LYS A 55 7.20 8.65 -2.62
CA LYS A 55 8.37 9.49 -2.26
C LYS A 55 9.32 8.74 -1.34
N CYS A 56 8.80 8.07 -0.32
CA CYS A 56 9.58 7.26 0.63
C CYS A 56 10.37 6.15 -0.09
N ARG A 57 9.72 5.39 -0.98
CA ARG A 57 10.37 4.32 -1.77
C ARG A 57 11.48 4.84 -2.68
N ARG A 58 11.28 6.00 -3.32
CA ARG A 58 12.34 6.63 -4.13
C ARG A 58 13.53 7.05 -3.28
N ALA A 59 13.30 7.56 -2.06
CA ALA A 59 14.37 7.91 -1.14
C ALA A 59 15.12 6.65 -0.64
N ALA A 60 14.40 5.56 -0.34
CA ALA A 60 15.00 4.28 0.02
C ALA A 60 15.88 3.71 -1.10
N ALA A 61 15.42 3.76 -2.35
CA ALA A 61 16.18 3.30 -3.50
C ALA A 61 17.49 4.10 -3.68
N ARG A 62 17.42 5.43 -3.59
CA ARG A 62 18.62 6.29 -3.65
C ARG A 62 19.60 6.00 -2.50
N ALA A 63 19.08 5.81 -1.28
CA ALA A 63 19.91 5.45 -0.14
C ALA A 63 20.59 4.08 -0.31
N ALA A 64 19.93 3.13 -0.99
CA ALA A 64 20.52 1.85 -1.32
C ALA A 64 21.61 1.96 -2.39
N GLU A 65 21.48 2.88 -3.35
CA GLU A 65 22.49 3.15 -4.38
C GLU A 65 23.82 3.67 -3.82
N GLU A 66 23.78 4.36 -2.68
CA GLU A 66 24.95 4.90 -1.97
C GLU A 66 25.71 3.85 -1.14
N LEU A 67 25.17 2.63 -1.01
CA LEU A 67 25.81 1.56 -0.25
C LEU A 67 26.97 0.92 -1.02
N PRO A 68 27.97 0.33 -0.32
CA PRO A 68 28.98 -0.47 -0.99
C PRO A 68 28.34 -1.66 -1.73
N GLN A 69 28.99 -2.11 -2.80
CA GLN A 69 28.41 -3.03 -3.80
C GLN A 69 27.73 -4.28 -3.20
N GLU A 70 28.33 -4.88 -2.18
CA GLU A 70 27.78 -6.08 -1.54
C GLU A 70 26.49 -5.76 -0.74
N GLN A 71 26.51 -4.70 0.06
CA GLN A 71 25.34 -4.25 0.82
C GLN A 71 24.24 -3.73 -0.10
N LYS A 72 24.61 -3.04 -1.19
CA LYS A 72 23.67 -2.54 -2.21
C LYS A 72 22.86 -3.68 -2.81
N ALA A 73 23.51 -4.71 -3.34
CA ALA A 73 22.81 -5.84 -3.96
C ALA A 73 21.84 -6.54 -2.99
N ARG A 74 22.24 -6.66 -1.72
CA ARG A 74 21.38 -7.26 -0.67
C ARG A 74 20.22 -6.34 -0.30
N ALA A 75 20.47 -5.04 -0.13
CA ALA A 75 19.44 -4.05 0.15
C ALA A 75 18.40 -4.00 -0.98
N GLU A 76 18.83 -3.97 -2.24
CA GLU A 76 17.96 -4.02 -3.42
C GLU A 76 17.10 -5.29 -3.42
N ALA A 77 17.69 -6.45 -3.12
CA ALA A 77 16.94 -7.70 -3.01
C ALA A 77 15.89 -7.67 -1.89
N ILE A 78 16.20 -7.08 -0.72
CA ILE A 78 15.26 -6.91 0.39
C ILE A 78 14.08 -6.01 0.00
N LEU A 79 14.39 -4.85 -0.62
CA LEU A 79 13.40 -3.87 -1.09
C LEU A 79 12.50 -4.45 -2.19
N ALA A 80 13.08 -5.21 -3.13
CA ALA A 80 12.33 -5.90 -4.18
C ALA A 80 11.51 -7.09 -3.67
N GLY A 81 11.84 -7.62 -2.48
CA GLY A 81 11.23 -8.83 -1.93
C GLY A 81 11.72 -10.14 -2.53
N ASN A 82 12.91 -10.11 -3.14
CA ASN A 82 13.57 -11.26 -3.75
C ASN A 82 14.79 -11.73 -2.93
N PHE A 83 14.90 -11.29 -1.67
CA PHE A 83 15.99 -11.65 -0.78
C PHE A 83 15.96 -13.16 -0.47
N ALA A 84 16.96 -13.88 -0.95
CA ALA A 84 17.15 -15.31 -0.73
C ALA A 84 18.47 -15.53 0.02
N GLY A 85 18.40 -15.68 1.33
CA GLY A 85 19.56 -15.98 2.16
C GLY A 85 19.36 -15.61 3.63
N PRO A 86 20.26 -16.05 4.52
CA PRO A 86 20.22 -15.63 5.91
C PRO A 86 20.66 -14.16 6.03
N PRO A 87 20.05 -13.38 6.94
CA PRO A 87 20.51 -12.04 7.26
C PRO A 87 21.87 -12.07 7.97
N ARG A 88 22.74 -11.15 7.61
CA ARG A 88 24.07 -10.93 8.17
C ARG A 88 23.97 -9.89 9.28
N GLY A 89 23.71 -10.40 10.49
CA GLY A 89 23.63 -9.58 11.69
C GLY A 89 22.26 -8.95 11.94
N LYS A 90 22.19 -8.20 13.05
CA LYS A 90 20.92 -7.69 13.60
C LYS A 90 20.25 -6.66 12.69
N GLU A 91 21.03 -5.79 12.06
CA GLU A 91 20.48 -4.71 11.24
C GLU A 91 19.81 -5.25 9.97
N GLU A 92 20.47 -6.14 9.24
CA GLU A 92 19.86 -6.76 8.05
C GLU A 92 18.65 -7.60 8.42
N SER A 93 18.70 -8.32 9.55
CA SER A 93 17.54 -9.06 10.07
C SER A 93 16.35 -8.12 10.32
N GLY A 94 16.60 -6.95 10.91
CA GLY A 94 15.58 -5.91 11.10
C GLY A 94 15.00 -5.38 9.78
N LEU A 95 15.84 -5.19 8.76
CA LEU A 95 15.39 -4.77 7.42
C LEU A 95 14.50 -5.83 6.77
N VAL A 96 14.92 -7.10 6.78
CA VAL A 96 14.14 -8.23 6.24
C VAL A 96 12.78 -8.31 6.91
N GLN A 97 12.75 -8.33 8.25
CA GLN A 97 11.50 -8.40 9.02
C GLN A 97 10.57 -7.22 8.73
N THR A 98 11.12 -6.00 8.62
CA THR A 98 10.31 -4.81 8.32
C THR A 98 9.77 -4.86 6.91
N ALA A 99 10.59 -5.24 5.92
CA ALA A 99 10.15 -5.40 4.53
C ALA A 99 9.06 -6.49 4.39
N GLU A 100 9.16 -7.58 5.13
CA GLU A 100 8.12 -8.61 5.19
C GLU A 100 6.81 -8.09 5.78
N LYS A 101 6.87 -7.32 6.87
CA LYS A 101 5.69 -6.64 7.44
C LYS A 101 5.06 -5.69 6.44
N CYS A 102 5.85 -4.87 5.76
CA CYS A 102 5.36 -3.99 4.69
C CYS A 102 4.62 -4.78 3.61
N ARG A 103 5.19 -5.89 3.13
CA ARG A 103 4.54 -6.77 2.15
C ARG A 103 3.25 -7.38 2.67
N ALA A 104 3.21 -7.82 3.93
CA ALA A 104 2.00 -8.37 4.54
C ALA A 104 0.88 -7.33 4.62
N VAL A 105 1.18 -6.10 5.07
CA VAL A 105 0.22 -4.99 5.12
C VAL A 105 -0.27 -4.62 3.71
N LEU A 106 0.65 -4.54 2.74
CA LEU A 106 0.28 -4.26 1.35
C LEU A 106 -0.67 -5.31 0.78
N ARG A 107 -0.41 -6.61 0.99
CA ARG A 107 -1.30 -7.68 0.54
C ARG A 107 -2.69 -7.57 1.16
N ALA A 108 -2.76 -7.30 2.47
CA ALA A 108 -4.03 -7.11 3.16
C ALA A 108 -4.80 -5.91 2.61
N ALA A 109 -4.13 -4.77 2.38
CA ALA A 109 -4.73 -3.59 1.79
C ALA A 109 -5.26 -3.86 0.37
N LEU A 110 -4.50 -4.58 -0.47
CA LEU A 110 -4.94 -4.94 -1.82
C LEU A 110 -6.16 -5.86 -1.82
N ALA A 111 -6.23 -6.82 -0.90
CA ALA A 111 -7.40 -7.69 -0.75
C ALA A 111 -8.66 -6.88 -0.37
N ALA A 112 -8.54 -5.98 0.61
CA ALA A 112 -9.63 -5.09 1.01
C ALA A 112 -10.06 -4.13 -0.12
N ASP A 113 -9.10 -3.57 -0.87
CA ASP A 113 -9.39 -2.70 -2.02
C ASP A 113 -10.14 -3.45 -3.13
N SER A 114 -9.77 -4.70 -3.41
CA SER A 114 -10.44 -5.55 -4.39
C SER A 114 -11.93 -5.75 -4.05
N GLU A 115 -12.22 -6.09 -2.79
CA GLU A 115 -13.58 -6.29 -2.30
C GLU A 115 -14.40 -4.99 -2.36
N ALA A 116 -13.81 -3.86 -1.93
CA ALA A 116 -14.45 -2.57 -2.01
C ALA A 116 -14.82 -2.19 -3.45
N ARG A 117 -13.87 -2.34 -4.39
CA ARG A 117 -14.09 -2.07 -5.82
C ARG A 117 -15.18 -2.92 -6.43
N LYS A 118 -15.30 -4.19 -6.01
CA LYS A 118 -16.36 -5.09 -6.50
C LYS A 118 -17.73 -4.55 -6.11
N LYS A 119 -17.91 -4.18 -4.84
CA LYS A 119 -19.18 -3.66 -4.30
C LYS A 119 -19.56 -2.30 -4.91
N ILE A 120 -18.60 -1.37 -4.96
CA ILE A 120 -18.81 -0.03 -5.56
C ILE A 120 -19.22 -0.17 -7.03
N ARG A 121 -18.54 -1.04 -7.81
CA ARG A 121 -18.89 -1.25 -9.22
C ARG A 121 -20.29 -1.82 -9.40
N ALA A 122 -20.68 -2.79 -8.56
CA ALA A 122 -22.03 -3.35 -8.59
C ALA A 122 -23.09 -2.28 -8.30
N GLU A 123 -22.87 -1.44 -7.31
CA GLU A 123 -23.80 -0.35 -6.97
C GLU A 123 -23.90 0.70 -8.08
N CYS A 124 -22.76 1.12 -8.66
CA CYS A 124 -22.77 1.98 -9.84
C CYS A 124 -23.53 1.36 -11.02
N GLY A 125 -23.44 0.04 -11.21
CA GLY A 125 -24.22 -0.67 -12.23
C GLY A 125 -25.72 -0.62 -11.96
N ARG A 126 -26.12 -0.90 -10.71
CA ARG A 126 -27.52 -0.85 -10.26
C ARG A 126 -28.12 0.55 -10.43
N LEU A 127 -27.40 1.60 -10.04
CA LEU A 127 -27.86 2.99 -10.19
C LEU A 127 -28.02 3.37 -11.67
N ARG A 128 -27.08 2.98 -12.54
CA ARG A 128 -27.18 3.22 -13.98
C ARG A 128 -28.41 2.53 -14.60
N ALA A 129 -28.70 1.30 -14.20
CA ALA A 129 -29.89 0.57 -14.66
C ALA A 129 -31.18 1.27 -14.22
N ARG A 130 -31.25 1.74 -12.96
CA ARG A 130 -32.41 2.50 -12.46
C ARG A 130 -32.63 3.81 -13.21
N ILE A 131 -31.56 4.56 -13.50
CA ILE A 131 -31.64 5.79 -14.29
C ILE A 131 -32.18 5.49 -15.69
N ARG A 132 -31.72 4.40 -16.33
CA ARG A 132 -32.21 4.00 -17.66
C ARG A 132 -33.70 3.67 -17.65
N ALA A 133 -34.14 2.80 -16.74
CA ALA A 133 -35.56 2.43 -16.62
C ALA A 133 -36.45 3.64 -16.31
N ALA A 134 -35.98 4.57 -15.47
CA ALA A 134 -36.73 5.80 -15.17
C ALA A 134 -36.88 6.72 -16.39
N ARG A 135 -35.90 6.73 -17.31
CA ARG A 135 -35.99 7.49 -18.57
C ARG A 135 -36.93 6.83 -19.58
N GLU A 136 -36.92 5.51 -19.65
CA GLU A 136 -37.81 4.73 -20.53
C GLU A 136 -39.28 4.83 -20.09
N ASN A 137 -39.55 4.85 -18.78
CA ASN A 137 -40.91 5.01 -18.23
C ASN A 137 -41.46 6.45 -18.26
N ALA A 138 -40.62 7.43 -18.60
CA ALA A 138 -41.01 8.84 -18.68
C ALA A 138 -41.27 9.30 -20.13
N GLN A 139 -41.15 8.40 -21.09
CA GLN A 139 -41.51 8.55 -22.51
C GLN A 139 -42.86 7.89 -22.79
#